data_AF-A0A6C0EIN7-F1
#
_entry.id   AF-A0A6C0EIN7-F1
#
_cell.length_a   1.000
_cell.length_b   1.000
_cell.length_c   1.000
_cell.angle_alpha   90.00
_cell.angle_beta   90.00
_cell.angle_gamma   90.00
#
_symmetry.space_group_name_H-M   'P 1'
#
loop_
_entity.id
_entity.type
_entity.pdbx_description
1 polymer ?
#
loop_
_entity_poly.entity_id
_entity_poly.type
_entity_poly.pdbx_seq_one_letter_code
_entity_poly.pdbx_strand_id
1 'polypeptide(L)'
;MCDNWKNKYSKKITCEGLVLDKGDGEYSVKGRINSLGNSTLMYWAANPPTYNSSYTGSGLPYPNPDIAYENTPNRGLVKTTNGNFDFNIRFPNSYYIGLGSVYVEPVCHIKICNSGVDNKIHTIKLGHGIPFRMLTYPQAPVTISRDSPKFYEGGFELPIRSQEKLLRDSAFPEDNKMSKNFWGLKPPHP
;
A
#
# COMPACT_ATOMS: atom_id res chain seq x y z
N MET A 1 -24.66 -8.16 -8.59
CA MET A 1 -24.90 -8.00 -7.14
C MET A 1 -23.70 -8.56 -6.37
N CYS A 2 -22.68 -7.77 -6.02
CA CYS A 2 -21.62 -8.21 -5.07
C CYS A 2 -20.63 -7.11 -4.60
N ASP A 3 -20.99 -5.82 -4.54
CA ASP A 3 -20.03 -4.75 -4.16
C ASP A 3 -20.12 -4.27 -2.70
N ASN A 4 -21.02 -4.84 -1.89
CA ASN A 4 -21.28 -4.34 -0.53
C ASN A 4 -20.23 -4.74 0.52
N TRP A 5 -19.30 -5.64 0.21
CA TRP A 5 -18.26 -6.05 1.17
C TRP A 5 -17.08 -5.06 1.21
N LYS A 6 -16.71 -4.44 0.07
CA LYS A 6 -15.69 -3.39 0.01
C LYS A 6 -16.08 -2.18 0.87
N ASN A 7 -17.37 -1.84 0.87
CA ASN A 7 -17.92 -0.72 1.65
C ASN A 7 -18.03 -0.99 3.17
N LYS A 8 -17.96 -2.26 3.61
CA LYS A 8 -17.99 -2.60 5.04
C LYS A 8 -16.68 -2.27 5.78
N TYR A 9 -15.57 -2.13 5.07
CA TYR A 9 -14.26 -1.81 5.64
C TYR A 9 -13.92 -0.31 5.68
N SER A 10 -14.83 0.58 5.23
CA SER A 10 -14.47 1.99 4.95
C SER A 10 -15.55 3.02 5.30
N LYS A 11 -16.32 2.84 6.39
CA LYS A 11 -17.17 3.94 6.88
C LYS A 11 -16.35 4.92 7.73
N LYS A 12 -16.16 6.11 7.15
CA LYS A 12 -15.37 7.27 7.60
C LYS A 12 -15.45 7.53 9.12
N ILE A 13 -14.32 7.36 9.80
CA ILE A 13 -13.89 8.28 10.84
C ILE A 13 -13.09 9.35 10.07
N THR A 14 -13.43 10.62 10.22
CA THR A 14 -12.65 11.74 9.66
C THR A 14 -11.41 11.95 10.52
N CYS A 15 -10.41 11.08 10.37
CA CYS A 15 -9.07 11.33 10.88
C CYS A 15 -8.31 12.11 9.81
N GLU A 16 -8.05 13.39 10.06
CA GLU A 16 -7.08 14.15 9.26
C GLU A 16 -5.68 13.70 9.73
N GLY A 17 -5.16 12.68 9.05
CA GLY A 17 -3.86 12.09 9.33
C GLY A 17 -2.79 12.64 8.39
N LEU A 18 -1.70 13.18 8.93
CA LEU A 18 -0.47 13.49 8.21
C LEU A 18 0.52 12.35 8.41
N VAL A 19 0.96 11.74 7.32
CA VAL A 19 2.02 10.73 7.30
C VAL A 19 3.32 11.44 6.92
N LEU A 20 4.27 11.51 7.85
CA LEU A 20 5.57 12.14 7.64
C LEU A 20 6.63 11.03 7.50
N ASP A 21 7.35 11.03 6.38
CA ASP A 21 8.51 10.18 6.18
C ASP A 21 9.69 10.71 7.02
N LYS A 22 10.27 9.86 7.89
CA LYS A 22 11.42 10.20 8.72
C LYS A 22 12.75 9.74 8.13
N GLY A 23 12.73 9.03 7.00
CA GLY A 23 13.89 8.33 6.44
C GLY A 23 14.01 6.88 6.94
N ASP A 24 14.86 6.09 6.26
CA ASP A 24 15.16 4.68 6.59
C ASP A 24 13.94 3.74 6.67
N GLY A 25 12.85 4.09 6.00
CA GLY A 25 11.61 3.32 5.99
C GLY A 25 10.76 3.50 7.24
N GLU A 26 11.05 4.48 8.10
CA GLU A 26 10.22 4.87 9.24
C GLU A 26 9.28 6.02 8.89
N TYR A 27 8.02 5.87 9.26
CA TYR A 27 6.93 6.81 9.01
C TYR A 27 6.27 7.18 10.32
N SER A 28 6.04 8.47 10.53
CA SER A 28 5.28 9.00 11.66
C SER A 28 3.86 9.29 11.20
N VAL A 29 2.90 8.59 11.80
CA VAL A 29 1.48 8.78 11.56
C VAL A 29 0.94 9.69 12.64
N LYS A 30 0.64 10.93 12.25
CA LYS A 30 0.06 11.94 13.14
C LYS A 30 -1.36 12.22 12.73
N GLY A 31 -2.25 12.43 13.68
CA GLY A 31 -3.61 12.83 13.35
C GLY A 31 -4.39 13.34 14.53
N ARG A 32 -5.58 13.88 14.22
CA ARG A 32 -6.53 14.38 15.21
C ARG A 32 -7.88 13.72 15.04
N ILE A 33 -8.50 13.37 16.17
CA ILE A 33 -9.84 12.81 16.23
C ILE A 33 -10.76 13.86 16.86
N ASN A 34 -11.65 14.43 16.04
CA ASN A 34 -12.68 15.34 16.52
C ASN A 34 -13.70 14.52 17.34
N SER A 35 -14.04 14.98 18.54
CA SER A 35 -15.01 14.40 19.51
C SER A 35 -14.52 13.35 20.53
N LEU A 36 -13.24 12.98 20.54
CA LEU A 36 -12.71 12.03 21.53
C LEU A 36 -11.60 12.70 22.35
N GLY A 37 -11.81 12.74 23.66
CA GLY A 37 -10.80 13.18 24.63
C GLY A 37 -9.64 12.17 24.73
N ASN A 38 -9.20 11.89 25.95
CA ASN A 38 -8.15 10.89 26.18
C ASN A 38 -8.71 9.48 25.99
N SER A 39 -8.34 8.84 24.88
CA SER A 39 -8.82 7.53 24.45
C SER A 39 -7.64 6.64 24.11
N THR A 40 -7.82 5.33 24.18
CA THR A 40 -6.78 4.38 23.74
C THR A 40 -7.02 4.03 22.27
N LEU A 41 -6.02 4.25 21.44
CA LEU A 41 -6.02 3.94 20.02
C LEU A 41 -5.15 2.72 19.77
N MET A 42 -5.69 1.72 19.10
CA MET A 42 -4.95 0.56 18.62
C MET A 42 -4.64 0.76 17.15
N TYR A 43 -3.40 0.54 16.76
CA TYR A 43 -2.98 0.56 15.36
C TYR A 43 -2.30 -0.74 14.97
N TRP A 44 -2.44 -1.13 13.72
CA TRP A 44 -1.68 -2.21 13.13
C TRP A 44 -1.50 -2.02 11.62
N ALA A 45 -0.36 -2.45 11.10
CA ALA A 45 -0.07 -2.50 9.67
C ALA A 45 0.73 -3.77 9.33
N ALA A 46 0.81 -4.11 8.04
CA ALA A 46 1.55 -5.27 7.58
C ALA A 46 3.05 -5.12 7.88
N ASN A 47 3.78 -6.23 7.86
CA ASN A 47 5.23 -6.24 7.92
C ASN A 47 5.85 -5.40 6.78
N PRO A 48 7.06 -4.85 6.99
CA PRO A 48 7.79 -4.16 5.92
C PRO A 48 8.15 -5.09 4.75
N PRO A 49 8.32 -4.54 3.54
CA PRO A 49 8.75 -5.34 2.39
C PRO A 49 10.13 -5.96 2.62
N THR A 50 10.31 -7.19 2.16
CA THR A 50 11.61 -7.88 2.18
C THR A 50 12.42 -7.48 0.95
N TYR A 51 13.64 -6.97 1.16
CA TYR A 51 14.57 -6.66 0.08
C TYR A 51 15.67 -7.72 0.03
N ASN A 52 15.66 -8.49 -1.05
CA ASN A 52 16.62 -9.53 -1.36
C ASN A 52 17.60 -9.06 -2.45
N SER A 53 18.57 -9.89 -2.82
CA SER A 53 19.56 -9.59 -3.86
C SER A 53 19.00 -9.54 -5.28
N SER A 54 17.84 -10.17 -5.53
CA SER A 54 17.21 -10.19 -6.85
C SER A 54 15.98 -9.30 -6.92
N TYR A 55 15.75 -8.69 -8.08
CA TYR A 55 14.52 -7.92 -8.32
C TYR A 55 13.30 -8.80 -8.12
N THR A 56 13.24 -9.97 -8.77
CA THR A 56 12.08 -10.87 -8.71
C THR A 56 11.74 -11.35 -7.30
N GLY A 57 12.74 -11.56 -6.44
CA GLY A 57 12.55 -12.02 -5.07
C GLY A 57 12.30 -10.93 -4.02
N SER A 58 12.30 -9.66 -4.40
CA SER A 58 12.19 -8.53 -3.45
C SER A 58 10.83 -7.84 -3.52
N GLY A 59 10.30 -7.39 -2.38
CA GLY A 59 9.13 -6.53 -2.34
C GLY A 59 7.83 -7.21 -2.78
N LEU A 60 7.77 -8.54 -2.67
CA LEU A 60 6.58 -9.31 -3.03
C LEU A 60 5.47 -9.10 -2.00
N PRO A 61 4.20 -8.98 -2.41
CA PRO A 61 3.09 -8.81 -1.48
C PRO A 61 2.89 -10.08 -0.67
N TYR A 62 2.43 -9.96 0.57
CA TYR A 62 2.11 -11.13 1.38
C TYR A 62 0.89 -11.89 0.83
N PRO A 63 0.87 -13.23 0.95
CA PRO A 63 -0.17 -14.05 0.35
C PRO A 63 -1.55 -13.84 0.98
N ASN A 64 -1.60 -13.47 2.25
CA ASN A 64 -2.83 -13.23 3.01
C ASN A 64 -2.55 -12.32 4.24
N PRO A 65 -3.61 -11.82 4.91
CA PRO A 65 -3.47 -10.99 6.10
C PRO A 65 -2.79 -11.69 7.28
N ASP A 66 -3.00 -13.00 7.44
CA ASP A 66 -2.47 -13.75 8.57
C ASP A 66 -0.94 -13.70 8.56
N ILE A 67 -0.32 -13.96 7.41
CA ILE A 67 1.13 -13.84 7.20
C ILE A 67 1.57 -12.37 7.22
N ALA A 68 0.78 -11.45 6.64
CA ALA A 68 1.14 -10.04 6.58
C ALA A 68 1.27 -9.40 7.97
N TYR A 69 0.42 -9.79 8.92
CA TYR A 69 0.39 -9.25 10.28
C TYR A 69 1.11 -10.13 11.31
N GLU A 70 1.57 -11.31 10.93
CA GLU A 70 2.31 -12.20 11.81
C GLU A 70 3.58 -11.52 12.33
N ASN A 71 3.68 -11.38 13.67
CA ASN A 71 4.82 -10.75 14.35
C ASN A 71 5.22 -9.37 13.79
N THR A 72 4.24 -8.62 13.25
CA THR A 72 4.52 -7.30 12.67
C THR A 72 5.05 -6.32 13.73
N PRO A 73 6.15 -5.59 13.46
CA PRO A 73 6.61 -4.52 14.33
C PRO A 73 5.65 -3.32 14.30
N ASN A 74 4.78 -3.27 13.30
CA ASN A 74 3.85 -2.17 13.06
C ASN A 74 2.54 -2.36 13.82
N ARG A 75 2.58 -2.74 15.10
CA ARG A 75 1.38 -2.90 15.93
C ARG A 75 1.60 -2.29 17.30
N GLY A 76 0.59 -1.60 17.82
CA GLY A 76 0.70 -1.01 19.15
C GLY A 76 -0.59 -0.36 19.65
N LEU A 77 -0.48 0.19 20.86
CA LEU A 77 -1.50 0.98 21.52
C LEU A 77 -0.90 2.36 21.84
N VAL A 78 -1.61 3.43 21.49
CA VAL A 78 -1.23 4.81 21.78
C VAL A 78 -2.40 5.51 22.46
N LYS A 79 -2.10 6.31 23.50
CA LYS A 79 -3.12 7.15 24.13
C LYS A 79 -3.21 8.47 23.38
N THR A 80 -4.42 8.93 23.08
CA THR A 80 -4.63 10.26 22.52
C THR A 80 -4.53 11.30 23.63
N THR A 81 -3.89 12.43 23.34
CA THR A 81 -3.83 13.60 24.23
C THR A 81 -4.62 14.72 23.58
N ASN A 82 -5.74 15.11 24.17
CA ASN A 82 -6.67 16.11 23.58
C ASN A 82 -7.11 15.74 22.15
N GLY A 83 -7.30 14.45 21.88
CA GLY A 83 -7.69 13.94 20.56
C GLY A 83 -6.55 13.84 19.54
N ASN A 84 -5.33 14.27 19.88
CA ASN A 84 -4.15 14.12 19.02
C ASN A 84 -3.45 12.79 19.29
N PHE A 85 -2.94 12.14 18.25
CA PHE A 85 -2.11 10.96 18.34
C PHE A 85 -0.89 11.06 17.40
N ASP A 86 0.19 10.42 17.81
CA ASP A 86 1.44 10.30 17.06
C ASP A 86 2.06 8.95 17.38
N PHE A 87 2.40 8.17 16.34
CA PHE A 87 3.14 6.92 16.49
C PHE A 87 4.00 6.68 15.25
N ASN A 88 5.05 5.88 15.41
CA ASN A 88 5.93 5.48 14.32
C ASN A 88 5.59 4.06 13.85
N ILE A 89 5.68 3.85 12.54
CA ILE A 89 5.61 2.55 11.89
C ILE A 89 6.71 2.46 10.83
N ARG A 90 7.13 1.25 10.49
CA ARG A 90 7.90 0.99 9.28
C ARG A 90 6.97 0.89 8.08
N PHE A 91 7.38 1.34 6.90
CA PHE A 91 6.53 1.29 5.71
C PHE A 91 6.00 -0.13 5.48
N PRO A 92 4.68 -0.36 5.55
CA PRO A 92 4.14 -1.70 5.42
C PRO A 92 4.15 -2.13 3.96
N ASN A 93 4.28 -3.44 3.73
CA ASN A 93 4.11 -4.00 2.41
C ASN A 93 2.62 -4.19 2.05
N SER A 94 2.38 -4.44 0.78
CA SER A 94 1.10 -4.90 0.24
C SER A 94 0.82 -6.38 0.57
N TYR A 95 -0.44 -6.78 0.47
CA TYR A 95 -0.86 -8.17 0.67
C TYR A 95 -2.14 -8.48 -0.11
N TYR A 96 -2.46 -9.76 -0.25
CA TYR A 96 -3.69 -10.19 -0.91
C TYR A 96 -4.79 -10.59 0.08
N ILE A 97 -6.03 -10.43 -0.36
CA ILE A 97 -7.24 -10.99 0.30
C ILE A 97 -8.12 -11.69 -0.74
N GLY A 98 -9.16 -12.37 -0.27
CA GLY A 98 -10.11 -13.06 -1.15
C GLY A 98 -9.43 -14.14 -1.99
N LEU A 99 -8.59 -14.98 -1.35
CA LEU A 99 -7.85 -16.06 -1.99
C LEU A 99 -6.90 -15.60 -3.11
N GLY A 100 -6.27 -14.43 -2.95
CA GLY A 100 -5.32 -13.90 -3.94
C GLY A 100 -5.94 -12.98 -5.00
N SER A 101 -7.27 -12.85 -5.03
CA SER A 101 -7.97 -12.09 -6.08
C SER A 101 -7.96 -10.56 -5.86
N VAL A 102 -7.73 -10.11 -4.63
CA VAL A 102 -7.79 -8.69 -4.29
C VAL A 102 -6.46 -8.26 -3.69
N TYR A 103 -5.79 -7.34 -4.39
CA TYR A 103 -4.58 -6.69 -3.92
C TYR A 103 -4.92 -5.54 -2.98
N VAL A 104 -4.27 -5.50 -1.81
CA VAL A 104 -4.38 -4.42 -0.84
C VAL A 104 -3.05 -3.66 -0.79
N GLU A 105 -3.12 -2.36 -1.09
CA GLU A 105 -1.99 -1.42 -1.01
C GLU A 105 -1.44 -1.28 0.43
N PRO A 106 -0.23 -0.73 0.61
CA PRO A 106 0.30 -0.34 1.92
C PRO A 106 -0.68 0.52 2.73
N VAL A 107 -1.24 -0.06 3.79
CA VAL A 107 -2.23 0.56 4.66
C VAL A 107 -1.88 0.39 6.14
N CYS A 108 -2.29 1.38 6.94
CA CYS A 108 -2.33 1.28 8.39
C CYS A 108 -3.78 1.28 8.86
N HIS A 109 -4.13 0.33 9.71
CA HIS A 109 -5.44 0.28 10.35
C HIS A 109 -5.37 0.90 11.73
N ILE A 110 -6.45 1.59 12.10
CA ILE A 110 -6.62 2.27 13.37
C ILE A 110 -7.98 1.92 13.93
N LYS A 111 -8.04 1.61 15.22
CA LYS A 111 -9.27 1.34 15.96
C LYS A 111 -9.23 2.06 17.30
N ILE A 112 -10.32 2.75 17.62
CA ILE A 112 -10.46 3.43 18.91
C ILE A 112 -11.06 2.45 19.91
N CYS A 113 -10.39 2.25 21.04
CA CYS A 113 -10.80 1.37 22.12
C CYS A 113 -11.40 2.20 23.25
N ASN A 114 -12.68 2.58 23.11
CA ASN A 114 -13.45 3.22 24.18
C ASN A 114 -14.67 2.38 24.53
N SER A 115 -14.97 2.27 25.82
CA SER A 115 -16.18 1.62 26.33
C SER A 115 -17.41 2.41 25.86
N GLY A 116 -18.10 1.90 24.83
CA GLY A 116 -19.38 2.43 24.35
C GLY A 116 -19.38 3.07 22.96
N VAL A 117 -18.23 3.21 22.29
CA VAL A 117 -18.17 3.70 20.89
C VAL A 117 -18.01 2.52 19.94
N ASP A 118 -18.75 2.56 18.82
CA ASP A 118 -18.68 1.57 17.74
C ASP A 118 -17.22 1.21 17.40
N ASN A 119 -16.93 -0.10 17.42
CA ASN A 119 -15.62 -0.72 17.13
C ASN A 119 -15.18 -0.59 15.65
N LYS A 120 -15.39 0.56 15.01
CA LYS A 120 -15.10 0.79 13.60
C LYS A 120 -13.59 0.87 13.38
N ILE A 121 -13.13 0.16 12.36
CA ILE A 121 -11.74 0.19 11.89
C ILE A 121 -11.64 1.27 10.84
N HIS A 122 -10.74 2.23 11.06
CA HIS A 122 -10.35 3.21 10.07
C HIS A 122 -9.07 2.76 9.38
N THR A 123 -8.99 2.96 8.06
CA THR A 123 -7.84 2.53 7.26
C THR A 123 -7.22 3.75 6.60
N ILE A 124 -5.96 4.02 6.91
CA ILE A 124 -5.16 5.09 6.33
C ILE A 124 -4.31 4.48 5.22
N LYS A 125 -4.42 5.01 4.01
CA LYS A 125 -3.52 4.68 2.90
C LYS A 125 -2.21 5.43 3.09
N LEU A 126 -1.09 4.70 3.10
CA LEU A 126 0.23 5.30 3.31
C LEU A 126 0.97 5.57 2.00
N GLY A 127 0.64 4.84 0.93
CA GLY A 127 1.26 5.01 -0.38
C GLY A 127 0.92 3.87 -1.32
N HIS A 128 1.68 3.79 -2.41
CA HIS A 128 1.58 2.69 -3.37
C HIS A 128 2.54 1.56 -3.02
N GLY A 129 2.12 0.33 -3.29
CA GLY A 129 3.02 -0.82 -3.20
C GLY A 129 3.95 -0.87 -4.41
N ILE A 130 4.99 -1.70 -4.29
CA ILE A 130 6.03 -1.83 -5.31
C ILE A 130 5.41 -2.26 -6.65
N PRO A 131 5.70 -1.56 -7.76
CA PRO A 131 5.03 -1.81 -9.03
C PRO A 131 5.41 -3.17 -9.62
N PHE A 132 4.51 -3.71 -10.45
CA PHE A 132 4.64 -5.00 -11.16
C PHE A 132 4.79 -6.22 -10.24
N ARG A 133 4.18 -6.16 -9.05
CA ARG A 133 4.16 -7.25 -8.06
C ARG A 133 2.81 -7.95 -7.92
N MET A 134 1.85 -7.55 -8.74
CA MET A 134 0.50 -8.09 -8.74
C MET A 134 0.44 -9.46 -9.42
N LEU A 135 -0.34 -10.40 -8.88
CA LEU A 135 -0.59 -11.71 -9.50
C LEU A 135 -1.27 -11.58 -10.86
N THR A 136 -2.09 -10.55 -11.02
CA THR A 136 -2.78 -10.21 -12.27
C THR A 136 -2.37 -8.81 -12.69
N TYR A 137 -2.34 -8.56 -14.01
CA TYR A 137 -2.07 -7.21 -14.50
C TYR A 137 -3.12 -6.23 -13.95
N PRO A 138 -2.69 -5.05 -13.44
CA PRO A 138 -3.59 -4.08 -12.85
C PRO A 138 -4.64 -3.61 -13.86
N GLN A 139 -5.83 -3.29 -13.37
CA GLN A 139 -6.93 -2.85 -14.21
C GLN A 139 -7.13 -1.33 -14.12
N ALA A 140 -7.89 -0.79 -15.07
CA ALA A 140 -8.30 0.61 -15.07
C ALA A 140 -8.95 1.01 -13.71
N PRO A 141 -8.74 2.24 -13.22
CA PRO A 141 -8.12 3.38 -13.90
C PRO A 141 -6.59 3.49 -13.73
N VAL A 142 -5.94 2.55 -13.04
CA VAL A 142 -4.51 2.63 -12.68
C VAL A 142 -3.63 2.39 -13.90
N THR A 143 -3.98 1.39 -14.72
CA THR A 143 -3.30 1.03 -15.96
C THR A 143 -4.31 0.67 -17.04
N ILE A 144 -3.87 0.59 -18.30
CA ILE A 144 -4.69 0.04 -19.38
C ILE A 144 -5.08 -1.41 -19.03
N SER A 145 -6.37 -1.73 -19.08
CA SER A 145 -6.85 -3.09 -18.83
C SER A 145 -6.42 -4.04 -19.96
N ARG A 146 -6.08 -5.29 -19.62
CA ARG A 146 -5.78 -6.34 -20.63
C ARG A 146 -7.07 -6.92 -21.23
N ASP A 147 -7.82 -6.09 -21.94
CA ASP A 147 -9.14 -6.42 -22.51
C ASP A 147 -9.10 -6.84 -24.00
N SER A 148 -8.00 -6.53 -24.69
CA SER A 148 -7.88 -6.73 -26.13
C SER A 148 -6.41 -6.91 -26.56
N PRO A 149 -6.15 -7.42 -27.78
CA PRO A 149 -4.79 -7.49 -28.32
C PRO A 149 -4.08 -6.14 -28.41
N LYS A 150 -4.83 -5.02 -28.42
CA LYS A 150 -4.30 -3.65 -28.40
C LYS A 150 -3.60 -3.29 -27.09
N PHE A 151 -3.71 -4.14 -26.07
CA PHE A 151 -2.98 -3.97 -24.81
C PHE A 151 -1.46 -3.79 -24.99
N TYR A 152 -0.87 -4.39 -26.04
CA TYR A 152 0.55 -4.30 -26.38
C TYR A 152 0.88 -3.18 -27.38
N GLU A 153 -0.07 -2.30 -27.72
CA GLU A 153 0.15 -1.17 -28.62
C GLU A 153 1.10 -0.12 -27.99
N GLY A 154 1.78 0.68 -28.82
CA GLY A 154 2.70 1.73 -28.37
C GLY A 154 4.16 1.31 -28.15
N GLY A 155 4.50 0.02 -28.34
CA GLY A 155 5.89 -0.45 -28.22
C GLY A 155 6.84 0.19 -29.25
N PHE A 156 6.33 0.45 -30.46
CA PHE A 156 7.08 1.13 -31.53
C PHE A 156 7.22 2.64 -31.32
N GLU A 157 6.48 3.24 -30.38
CA GLU A 157 6.54 4.66 -30.04
C GLU A 157 7.63 4.96 -29.00
N LEU A 158 8.25 3.91 -28.44
CA LEU A 158 9.34 4.07 -27.49
C LEU A 158 10.57 4.68 -28.18
N PRO A 159 11.27 5.61 -27.51
CA PRO A 159 12.48 6.19 -28.08
C PRO A 159 13.56 5.11 -28.25
N ILE A 160 14.43 5.31 -29.24
CA ILE A 160 15.67 4.55 -29.34
C ILE A 160 16.53 4.90 -28.11
N ARG A 161 17.02 3.88 -27.41
CA ARG A 161 17.77 4.04 -26.15
C ARG A 161 19.14 3.39 -26.23
N SER A 162 20.12 3.99 -25.58
CA SER A 162 21.42 3.36 -25.32
C SER A 162 21.27 2.24 -24.28
N GLN A 163 22.26 1.34 -24.23
CA GLN A 163 22.32 0.30 -23.20
C GLN A 163 22.32 0.91 -21.78
N GLU A 164 23.05 2.01 -21.57
CA GLU A 164 23.05 2.72 -20.29
C GLU A 164 21.66 3.22 -19.91
N LYS A 165 20.96 3.87 -20.85
CA LYS A 165 19.61 4.40 -20.59
C LYS A 165 18.64 3.29 -20.26
N LEU A 166 18.74 2.15 -20.94
CA LEU A 166 17.92 0.98 -20.64
C LEU A 166 18.18 0.43 -19.24
N LEU A 167 19.44 0.38 -18.80
CA LEU A 167 19.81 -0.04 -17.44
C LEU A 167 19.27 0.93 -16.38
N ARG A 168 19.42 2.24 -16.60
CA ARG A 168 18.88 3.27 -15.70
C ARG A 168 17.36 3.25 -15.63
N ASP A 169 16.68 3.12 -16.76
CA ASP A 169 15.21 3.02 -16.83
C ASP A 169 14.70 1.69 -16.21
N SER A 170 15.54 0.66 -16.15
CA SER A 170 15.20 -0.64 -15.55
C SER A 170 15.50 -0.74 -14.05
N ALA A 171 16.16 0.28 -13.49
CA ALA A 171 16.51 0.35 -12.08
C ALA A 171 15.28 0.24 -11.18
N PHE A 172 15.52 -0.09 -9.90
CA PHE A 172 14.42 -0.14 -8.94
C PHE A 172 13.82 1.27 -8.79
N PRO A 173 12.48 1.41 -8.81
CA PRO A 173 11.85 2.72 -8.71
C PRO A 173 12.16 3.37 -7.35
N GLU A 174 12.58 4.64 -7.37
CA GLU A 174 12.63 5.48 -6.17
C GLU A 174 11.22 5.85 -5.70
N ASP A 175 10.27 5.99 -6.64
CA ASP A 175 8.85 6.21 -6.40
C ASP A 175 8.04 5.02 -6.93
N ASN A 176 7.20 4.42 -6.09
CA ASN A 176 6.38 3.23 -6.39
C ASN A 176 5.21 3.54 -7.34
N LYS A 177 5.52 4.15 -8.48
CA LYS A 177 4.55 4.54 -9.50
C LYS A 177 4.48 3.50 -10.61
N MET A 178 3.27 3.06 -10.87
CA MET A 178 2.99 2.12 -11.95
C MET A 178 2.93 2.85 -13.31
N SER A 179 3.49 2.23 -14.35
CA SER A 179 3.36 2.75 -15.71
C SER A 179 1.92 2.67 -16.20
N LYS A 180 1.48 3.68 -16.98
CA LYS A 180 0.12 3.70 -17.56
C LYS A 180 -0.09 2.59 -18.60
N ASN A 181 0.94 2.25 -19.37
CA ASN A 181 0.90 1.23 -20.40
C ASN A 181 1.83 0.05 -20.06
N PHE A 182 1.65 -1.06 -20.79
CA PHE A 182 2.40 -2.31 -20.58
C PHE A 182 3.93 -2.11 -20.68
N TRP A 183 4.36 -1.27 -21.62
CA TRP A 183 5.77 -1.11 -21.94
C TRP A 183 6.54 -0.23 -20.95
N GLY A 184 5.93 0.84 -20.44
CA GLY A 184 6.62 1.84 -19.63
C GLY A 184 7.94 2.30 -20.26
N LEU A 185 8.94 2.55 -19.40
CA LEU A 185 10.33 2.72 -19.82
C LEU A 185 11.18 1.47 -19.56
N LYS A 186 10.60 0.43 -18.96
CA LYS A 186 11.32 -0.76 -18.53
C LYS A 186 10.95 -1.93 -19.44
N PRO A 187 11.89 -2.72 -19.96
CA PRO A 187 11.55 -3.94 -20.68
C PRO A 187 10.65 -4.83 -19.81
N PRO A 188 9.54 -5.36 -20.35
CA PRO A 188 8.73 -6.32 -19.60
C PRO A 188 9.61 -7.51 -19.21
N HIS A 189 9.78 -7.75 -17.90
CA HIS A 189 10.44 -8.97 -17.47
C HIS A 189 9.44 -10.13 -17.54
N PRO A 190 9.82 -11.26 -18.17
CA PRO A 190 9.03 -12.49 -18.16
C PRO A 190 8.93 -13.12 -16.76
#